data_AF-A0AAN8FW68-F1
#
_entry.id   AF-A0AAN8FW68-F1
#
_cell.length_a   1.000
_cell.length_b   1.000
_cell.length_c   1.000
_cell.angle_alpha   90.00
_cell.angle_beta   90.00
_cell.angle_gamma   90.00
#
_symmetry.space_group_name_H-M   'P 1'
#
loop_
_entity.id
_entity.type
_entity.pdbx_description
1 polymer ?
#
loop_
_entity_poly.entity_id
_entity_poly.type
_entity_poly.pdbx_seq_one_letter_code
_entity_poly.pdbx_strand_id
1 'polypeptide(L)'
;MLMDVKRDRLLPAAMSDSLLAILAAVVVALLVALHSRSFTYSIAVFLVLALSVVGSLAFYSFFTPDFPLLNLVIFVLLIAVGTDDAFLLFSHFPQQNLKEESFYEVRSDVYVSRSDPAFSLLTPQDVRSLASTLSSFRALPFINHSEAYWPEKFIQWSADYTCSEGFVCCNMSHRLFSNTFLDYCLRNSTSYIYTSYNDTPLFDNNSFALSGYTALLPTRLSYSHRFHRLAHSFTLLSALSTPHGWWAPEWALISTWYDLQRSIVSDVRSSVIVSTAVVAVFSLIQLRMQAVAAVITCMSIIACSVGCVTLLGWEIGVLEAVILVLVVGLSFDYTLHYGAALPKTGCKLHRILRAAQLASVPVSLSATTSFLAGASMLFSQTHAFSQVGVFLIVLTACSWVFATFFFLPLLFLSIRPTKRCAECDNLAIPSYPMDEKFHS
;
A
#
# COMPACT_ATOMS: atom_id res chain seq x y z
N MET A 1 -20.64 -19.93 -7.25
CA MET A 1 -21.60 -20.39 -6.22
C MET A 1 -21.15 -20.07 -4.80
N LEU A 2 -20.03 -20.62 -4.27
CA LEU A 2 -19.58 -20.29 -2.89
C LEU A 2 -19.13 -18.82 -2.72
N MET A 3 -18.50 -18.23 -3.75
CA MET A 3 -18.11 -16.82 -3.78
C MET A 3 -19.33 -15.88 -3.84
N ASP A 4 -20.39 -16.28 -4.52
CA ASP A 4 -21.62 -15.49 -4.67
C ASP A 4 -22.39 -15.44 -3.35
N VAL A 5 -22.52 -16.59 -2.66
CA VAL A 5 -23.11 -16.67 -1.31
C VAL A 5 -22.34 -15.83 -0.29
N LYS A 6 -21.00 -15.77 -0.40
CA LYS A 6 -20.19 -14.92 0.48
C LYS A 6 -20.42 -13.43 0.20
N ARG A 7 -20.53 -13.03 -1.06
CA ARG A 7 -20.83 -11.64 -1.47
C ARG A 7 -22.21 -11.19 -0.98
N ASP A 8 -23.22 -12.05 -1.14
CA ASP A 8 -24.62 -11.75 -0.77
C ASP A 8 -24.82 -11.55 0.74
N ARG A 9 -23.97 -12.17 1.58
CA ARG A 9 -23.97 -11.94 3.03
C ARG A 9 -23.10 -10.76 3.48
N LEU A 10 -22.08 -10.40 2.71
CA LEU A 10 -21.12 -9.37 3.11
C LEU A 10 -21.69 -7.96 3.04
N LEU A 11 -22.49 -7.68 2.00
CA LEU A 11 -23.12 -6.37 1.82
C LEU A 11 -24.10 -6.00 2.96
N PRO A 12 -25.09 -6.84 3.34
CA PRO A 12 -25.98 -6.51 4.44
C PRO A 12 -25.27 -6.42 5.80
N ALA A 13 -24.23 -7.24 6.02
CA ALA A 13 -23.39 -7.14 7.21
C ALA A 13 -22.63 -5.81 7.26
N ALA A 14 -22.02 -5.38 6.15
CA ALA A 14 -21.34 -4.10 6.06
C ALA A 14 -22.30 -2.90 6.25
N MET A 15 -23.54 -3.01 5.76
CA MET A 15 -24.57 -1.99 6.03
C MET A 15 -24.93 -1.93 7.52
N SER A 16 -25.08 -3.08 8.18
CA SER A 16 -25.29 -3.12 9.63
C SER A 16 -24.12 -2.52 10.41
N ASP A 17 -22.88 -2.81 9.99
CA ASP A 17 -21.68 -2.26 10.61
C ASP A 17 -21.55 -0.74 10.38
N SER A 18 -22.04 -0.23 9.25
CA SER A 18 -22.09 1.23 9.01
C SER A 18 -23.05 1.97 9.95
N LEU A 19 -24.13 1.33 10.42
CA LEU A 19 -25.01 1.89 11.45
C LEU A 19 -24.29 2.01 12.80
N LEU A 20 -23.44 1.04 13.13
CA LEU A 20 -22.57 1.09 14.30
C LEU A 20 -21.62 2.29 14.22
N ALA A 21 -21.07 2.57 13.04
CA ALA A 21 -20.20 3.73 12.81
C ALA A 21 -20.94 5.07 13.00
N ILE A 22 -22.21 5.14 12.57
CA ILE A 22 -23.06 6.30 12.82
C ILE A 22 -23.32 6.47 14.32
N LEU A 23 -23.58 5.38 15.04
CA LEU A 23 -23.74 5.43 16.50
C LEU A 23 -22.46 5.96 17.17
N ALA A 24 -21.29 5.50 16.74
CA ALA A 24 -20.01 5.99 17.22
C ALA A 24 -19.84 7.49 16.97
N ALA A 25 -20.20 7.97 15.78
CA ALA A 25 -20.18 9.38 15.42
C ALA A 25 -21.06 10.22 16.36
N VAL A 26 -22.26 9.74 16.69
CA VAL A 26 -23.16 10.41 17.65
C VAL A 26 -22.54 10.49 19.04
N VAL A 27 -21.92 9.41 19.51
CA VAL A 27 -21.24 9.40 20.82
C VAL A 27 -20.08 10.39 20.85
N VAL A 28 -19.26 10.45 19.80
CA VAL A 28 -18.18 11.42 19.67
C VAL A 28 -18.74 12.85 19.60
N ALA A 29 -19.84 13.09 18.87
CA ALA A 29 -20.51 14.39 18.83
C ALA A 29 -20.99 14.85 20.21
N LEU A 30 -21.57 13.94 21.00
CA LEU A 30 -21.97 14.24 22.36
C LEU A 30 -20.77 14.61 23.24
N LEU A 31 -19.64 13.92 23.09
CA LEU A 31 -18.41 14.27 23.82
C LEU A 31 -17.88 15.66 23.43
N VAL A 32 -17.89 15.99 22.13
CA VAL A 32 -17.50 17.32 21.63
C VAL A 32 -18.43 18.41 22.17
N ALA A 33 -19.74 18.19 22.14
CA ALA A 33 -20.74 19.12 22.68
C ALA A 33 -20.58 19.34 24.20
N LEU A 34 -20.34 18.26 24.97
CA LEU A 34 -20.12 18.34 26.41
C LEU A 34 -18.83 19.09 26.75
N HIS A 35 -17.75 18.84 26.00
CA HIS A 35 -16.46 19.50 26.23
C HIS A 35 -16.49 20.98 25.86
N SER A 36 -17.00 21.31 24.67
CA SER A 36 -17.10 22.69 24.19
C SER A 36 -18.16 23.52 24.91
N ARG A 37 -19.04 22.89 25.72
CA ARG A 37 -20.21 23.51 26.36
C ARG A 37 -21.14 24.24 25.39
N SER A 38 -21.05 23.91 24.09
CA SER A 38 -21.78 24.56 23.02
C SER A 38 -22.22 23.54 21.99
N PHE A 39 -23.54 23.33 21.92
CA PHE A 39 -24.12 22.39 20.95
C PHE A 39 -23.96 22.89 19.50
N THR A 40 -23.95 24.20 19.29
CA THR A 40 -23.78 24.80 17.95
C THR A 40 -22.37 24.56 17.40
N TYR A 41 -21.35 24.61 18.25
CA TYR A 41 -19.97 24.28 17.87
C TYR A 41 -19.86 22.81 17.43
N SER A 42 -20.45 21.89 18.20
CA SER A 42 -20.48 20.47 17.84
C SER A 42 -21.20 20.21 16.52
N ILE A 43 -22.35 20.86 16.27
CA ILE A 43 -23.05 20.73 14.98
C ILE A 43 -22.17 21.24 13.84
N ALA A 44 -21.51 22.38 14.01
CA ALA A 44 -20.64 22.95 12.99
C ALA A 44 -19.48 22.00 12.63
N VAL A 45 -18.82 21.40 13.62
CA VAL A 45 -17.73 20.42 13.40
C VAL A 45 -18.23 19.22 12.59
N PHE A 46 -19.35 18.61 12.97
CA PHE A 46 -19.89 17.45 12.25
C PHE A 46 -20.43 17.79 10.86
N LEU A 47 -20.96 19.00 10.67
CA LEU A 47 -21.36 19.50 9.36
C LEU A 47 -20.15 19.69 8.44
N VAL A 48 -19.04 20.24 8.96
CA VAL A 48 -17.78 20.36 8.21
C VAL A 48 -17.23 18.98 7.82
N LEU A 49 -17.24 18.02 8.75
CA LEU A 49 -16.84 16.64 8.47
C LEU A 49 -17.71 15.99 7.39
N ALA A 50 -19.04 16.16 7.47
CA ALA A 50 -19.96 15.63 6.47
C ALA A 50 -19.75 16.26 5.08
N LEU A 51 -19.55 17.58 5.02
CA LEU A 51 -19.28 18.27 3.75
C LEU A 51 -17.93 17.87 3.14
N SER A 52 -16.89 17.67 3.97
CA SER A 52 -15.58 17.17 3.51
C SER A 52 -15.71 15.80 2.86
N VAL A 53 -16.47 14.91 3.51
CA VAL A 53 -16.77 13.57 3.01
C VAL A 53 -17.54 13.62 1.68
N VAL A 54 -18.61 14.41 1.59
CA VAL A 54 -19.41 14.55 0.36
C VAL A 54 -18.57 15.15 -0.77
N GLY A 55 -17.74 16.15 -0.47
CA GLY A 55 -16.81 16.74 -1.45
C GLY A 55 -15.79 15.73 -1.96
N SER A 56 -15.20 14.93 -1.08
CA SER A 56 -14.27 13.86 -1.44
C SER A 56 -14.95 12.78 -2.30
N LEU A 57 -16.18 12.37 -1.98
CA LEU A 57 -16.96 11.42 -2.76
C LEU A 57 -17.32 11.95 -4.15
N ALA A 58 -17.71 13.23 -4.25
CA ALA A 58 -17.99 13.88 -5.52
C ALA A 58 -16.75 13.91 -6.42
N PHE A 59 -15.57 14.18 -5.85
CA PHE A 59 -14.30 14.14 -6.57
C PHE A 59 -13.91 12.71 -6.96
N TYR A 60 -14.06 11.73 -6.05
CA TYR A 60 -13.77 10.32 -6.33
C TYR A 60 -14.63 9.76 -7.47
N SER A 61 -15.93 10.11 -7.49
CA SER A 61 -16.86 9.69 -8.53
C SER A 61 -16.49 10.18 -9.93
N PHE A 62 -15.59 11.17 -10.05
CA PHE A 62 -15.08 11.63 -11.34
C PHE A 62 -14.08 10.66 -11.98
N PHE A 63 -13.28 9.95 -11.17
CA PHE A 63 -12.20 9.09 -11.67
C PHE A 63 -12.67 7.67 -11.98
N THR A 64 -13.56 7.11 -11.14
CA THR A 64 -14.00 5.73 -11.30
C THR A 64 -15.46 5.55 -10.89
N PRO A 65 -16.26 4.78 -11.67
CA PRO A 65 -17.62 4.41 -11.27
C PRO A 65 -17.64 3.32 -10.18
N ASP A 66 -16.54 2.60 -9.99
CA ASP A 66 -16.44 1.52 -9.02
C ASP A 66 -16.14 2.06 -7.62
N PHE A 67 -16.99 1.67 -6.65
CA PHE A 67 -16.82 2.01 -5.24
C PHE A 67 -16.55 0.76 -4.40
N PRO A 68 -15.28 0.45 -4.08
CA PRO A 68 -14.93 -0.67 -3.23
C PRO A 68 -15.48 -0.53 -1.82
N LEU A 69 -15.89 -1.65 -1.21
CA LEU A 69 -16.40 -1.69 0.16
C LEU A 69 -15.37 -1.17 1.19
N LEU A 70 -14.07 -1.29 0.88
CA LEU A 70 -12.99 -0.76 1.71
C LEU A 70 -13.10 0.76 1.92
N ASN A 71 -13.69 1.51 0.98
CA ASN A 71 -13.89 2.95 1.13
C ASN A 71 -14.87 3.27 2.28
N LEU A 72 -15.71 2.32 2.71
CA LEU A 72 -16.57 2.50 3.88
C LEU A 72 -15.78 2.59 5.20
N VAL A 73 -14.58 2.00 5.25
CA VAL A 73 -13.68 2.08 6.41
C VAL A 73 -13.14 3.51 6.58
N ILE A 74 -13.00 4.26 5.49
CA ILE A 74 -12.46 5.63 5.52
C ILE A 74 -13.36 6.55 6.34
N PHE A 75 -14.69 6.38 6.31
CA PHE A 75 -15.58 7.20 7.13
C PHE A 75 -15.32 7.01 8.63
N VAL A 76 -15.02 5.77 9.06
CA VAL A 76 -14.68 5.48 10.46
C VAL A 76 -13.38 6.17 10.85
N LEU A 77 -12.36 6.09 9.98
CA LEU A 77 -11.07 6.75 10.20
C LEU A 77 -11.23 8.28 10.25
N LEU A 78 -12.06 8.86 9.38
CA LEU A 78 -12.34 10.29 9.35
C LEU A 78 -13.09 10.79 10.59
N ILE A 79 -13.99 9.99 11.15
CA ILE A 79 -14.67 10.34 12.41
C ILE A 79 -13.67 10.34 13.58
N ALA A 80 -12.77 9.34 13.62
CA ALA A 80 -11.75 9.25 14.65
C ALA A 80 -10.78 10.44 14.59
N VAL A 81 -10.10 10.62 13.44
CA VAL A 81 -9.03 11.61 13.26
C VAL A 81 -9.57 13.03 13.03
N GLY A 82 -10.66 13.18 12.29
CA GLY A 82 -11.18 14.50 11.90
C GLY A 82 -11.75 15.32 13.06
N THR A 83 -12.01 14.70 14.22
CA THR A 83 -12.44 15.43 15.43
C THR A 83 -11.27 15.95 16.26
N ASP A 84 -10.05 15.46 16.04
CA ASP A 84 -8.86 15.83 16.79
C ASP A 84 -8.51 17.31 16.60
N ASP A 85 -8.54 17.78 15.35
CA ASP A 85 -8.31 19.18 15.00
C ASP A 85 -9.36 20.14 15.59
N ALA A 86 -10.59 19.68 15.82
CA ALA A 86 -11.62 20.51 16.45
C ALA A 86 -11.25 20.84 17.90
N PHE A 87 -10.74 19.86 18.67
CA PHE A 87 -10.31 20.10 20.05
C PHE A 87 -9.13 21.07 20.13
N LEU A 88 -8.24 21.01 19.14
CA LEU A 88 -7.09 21.90 19.06
C LEU A 88 -7.47 23.30 18.60
N LEU A 89 -8.36 23.42 17.61
CA LEU A 89 -8.91 24.69 17.13
C LEU A 89 -9.63 25.45 18.25
N PHE A 90 -10.35 24.75 19.13
CA PHE A 90 -10.97 25.37 20.31
C PHE A 90 -9.93 25.92 21.31
N SER A 91 -8.75 25.30 21.39
CA SER A 91 -7.69 25.68 22.34
C SER A 91 -6.76 26.80 21.84
N HIS A 92 -6.67 27.02 20.53
CA HIS A 92 -5.76 27.99 19.90
C HIS A 92 -6.50 28.88 18.88
N PHE A 93 -7.11 29.99 19.33
CA PHE A 93 -7.50 31.09 18.44
C PHE A 93 -6.57 32.30 18.64
N PRO A 94 -5.81 32.67 17.59
CA PRO A 94 -6.07 33.95 16.94
C PRO A 94 -6.23 33.83 15.42
N GLN A 95 -7.09 34.69 14.87
CA GLN A 95 -7.43 34.81 13.45
C GLN A 95 -6.24 35.23 12.58
N GLN A 96 -6.01 34.55 11.45
CA GLN A 96 -5.60 35.19 10.19
C GLN A 96 -5.69 34.23 8.98
N ASN A 97 -6.25 34.77 7.90
CA ASN A 97 -6.43 34.16 6.58
C ASN A 97 -5.10 34.01 5.83
N LEU A 98 -4.97 33.03 4.93
CA LEU A 98 -4.34 33.14 3.60
C LEU A 98 -4.46 31.85 2.77
N LYS A 99 -4.20 32.00 1.46
CA LYS A 99 -4.69 31.26 0.28
C LYS A 99 -3.76 30.12 -0.21
N GLU A 100 -4.28 29.24 -1.06
CA GLU A 100 -3.60 28.10 -1.74
C GLU A 100 -3.43 28.31 -3.26
N GLU A 101 -2.36 27.72 -3.86
CA GLU A 101 -2.22 27.51 -5.31
C GLU A 101 -1.62 26.12 -5.70
N SER A 102 -2.35 25.44 -6.60
CA SER A 102 -2.04 24.55 -7.77
C SER A 102 -0.94 23.46 -7.80
N PHE A 103 -1.25 22.29 -8.39
CA PHE A 103 -0.50 21.67 -9.53
C PHE A 103 -1.25 20.48 -10.22
N TYR A 104 -0.73 20.04 -11.38
CA TYR A 104 -1.35 19.35 -12.53
C TYR A 104 -1.45 17.79 -12.55
N GLU A 105 -2.31 17.37 -13.49
CA GLU A 105 -2.72 16.11 -14.16
C GLU A 105 -1.69 15.00 -14.48
N VAL A 106 -2.10 13.70 -14.48
CA VAL A 106 -1.63 12.64 -15.40
C VAL A 106 -2.72 11.58 -15.64
N ARG A 107 -2.86 11.18 -16.91
CA ARG A 107 -3.79 10.20 -17.51
C ARG A 107 -3.12 8.82 -17.67
N SER A 108 -3.89 7.74 -17.59
CA SER A 108 -3.42 6.37 -17.88
C SER A 108 -4.32 5.66 -18.88
N ASP A 109 -3.71 5.19 -19.96
CA ASP A 109 -4.34 4.45 -21.05
C ASP A 109 -4.64 2.99 -20.69
N VAL A 110 -5.78 2.52 -21.17
CA VAL A 110 -6.20 1.12 -21.11
C VAL A 110 -5.49 0.36 -22.23
N TYR A 111 -4.69 -0.65 -21.87
CA TYR A 111 -4.04 -1.53 -22.84
C TYR A 111 -5.07 -2.45 -23.49
N VAL A 112 -5.35 -2.20 -24.77
CA VAL A 112 -5.94 -3.18 -25.67
C VAL A 112 -4.81 -4.10 -26.15
N SER A 113 -5.03 -5.42 -26.07
CA SER A 113 -4.08 -6.43 -26.54
C SER A 113 -3.70 -6.16 -28.00
N ARG A 114 -2.46 -5.72 -28.24
CA ARG A 114 -1.91 -5.44 -29.55
C ARG A 114 -0.90 -6.53 -29.89
N SER A 115 -1.03 -7.13 -31.07
CA SER A 115 -0.01 -8.04 -31.61
C SER A 115 1.32 -7.30 -31.69
N ASP A 116 2.39 -7.91 -31.19
CA ASP A 116 3.74 -7.34 -31.31
C ASP A 116 4.22 -7.50 -32.77
N PRO A 117 4.39 -6.42 -33.55
CA PRO A 117 4.85 -6.51 -34.93
C PRO A 117 6.33 -6.91 -35.03
N ALA A 118 7.08 -6.98 -33.92
CA ALA A 118 8.48 -7.38 -33.90
C ALA A 118 8.70 -8.90 -33.95
N PHE A 119 7.68 -9.70 -33.61
CA PHE A 119 7.77 -11.15 -33.72
C PHE A 119 7.46 -11.60 -35.15
N SER A 120 8.47 -12.07 -35.88
CA SER A 120 8.30 -12.62 -37.23
C SER A 120 9.30 -13.75 -37.50
N LEU A 121 8.84 -14.85 -38.11
CA LEU A 121 9.67 -15.99 -38.51
C LEU A 121 9.89 -15.95 -40.04
N LEU A 122 10.61 -14.92 -40.51
CA LEU A 122 10.77 -14.66 -41.94
C LEU A 122 11.90 -15.45 -42.58
N THR A 123 12.88 -15.90 -41.79
CA THR A 123 14.04 -16.61 -42.30
C THR A 123 14.20 -18.01 -41.69
N PRO A 124 14.83 -18.94 -42.44
CA PRO A 124 15.29 -20.22 -41.91
C PRO A 124 16.13 -20.14 -40.62
N GLN A 125 16.84 -19.04 -40.41
CA GLN A 125 17.67 -18.82 -39.24
C GLN A 125 16.81 -18.53 -38.01
N ASP A 126 15.70 -17.80 -38.17
CA ASP A 126 14.76 -17.50 -37.09
C ASP A 126 14.10 -18.78 -36.55
N VAL A 127 13.71 -19.68 -37.45
CA VAL A 127 13.14 -20.99 -37.08
C VAL A 127 14.15 -21.86 -36.33
N ARG A 128 15.42 -21.87 -36.77
CA ARG A 128 16.51 -22.59 -36.07
C ARG A 128 16.85 -21.98 -34.71
N SER A 129 16.81 -20.65 -34.60
CA SER A 129 17.03 -19.90 -33.36
C SER A 129 15.92 -20.17 -32.34
N LEU A 130 14.67 -20.22 -32.79
CA LEU A 130 13.53 -20.59 -31.96
C LEU A 130 13.66 -22.05 -31.48
N ALA A 131 13.99 -22.98 -32.38
CA ALA A 131 14.20 -24.38 -32.03
C ALA A 131 15.34 -24.57 -31.01
N SER A 132 16.48 -23.89 -31.18
CA SER A 132 17.59 -23.98 -30.25
C SER A 132 17.23 -23.41 -28.87
N THR A 133 16.50 -22.29 -28.83
CA THR A 133 16.01 -21.68 -27.60
C THR A 133 15.08 -22.61 -26.84
N LEU A 134 14.08 -23.21 -27.51
CA LEU A 134 13.16 -24.18 -26.89
C LEU A 134 13.88 -25.44 -26.42
N SER A 135 14.89 -25.91 -27.17
CA SER A 135 15.72 -27.03 -26.77
C SER A 135 16.54 -26.73 -25.51
N SER A 136 17.02 -25.49 -25.36
CA SER A 136 17.73 -25.03 -24.17
C SER A 136 16.83 -24.97 -22.95
N PHE A 137 15.56 -24.58 -23.13
CA PHE A 137 14.57 -24.59 -22.06
C PHE A 137 14.25 -26.02 -21.63
N ARG A 138 14.05 -26.93 -22.58
CA ARG A 138 13.85 -28.37 -22.29
C ARG A 138 14.98 -28.97 -21.44
N ALA A 139 16.22 -28.48 -21.57
CA ALA A 139 17.36 -28.95 -20.79
C ALA A 139 17.37 -28.45 -19.32
N LEU A 140 16.47 -27.54 -18.93
CA LEU A 140 16.40 -27.03 -17.57
C LEU A 140 15.92 -28.12 -16.58
N PRO A 141 16.53 -28.23 -15.38
CA PRO A 141 16.33 -29.37 -14.47
C PRO A 141 14.93 -29.46 -13.86
N PHE A 142 14.17 -28.37 -13.89
CA PHE A 142 12.82 -28.29 -13.35
C PHE A 142 11.72 -28.54 -14.39
N ILE A 143 12.07 -28.74 -15.66
CA ILE A 143 11.13 -29.00 -16.76
C ILE A 143 10.90 -30.50 -16.90
N ASN A 144 9.65 -30.90 -17.12
CA ASN A 144 9.22 -32.28 -17.28
C ASN A 144 8.66 -32.55 -18.68
N HIS A 145 9.46 -32.26 -19.71
CA HIS A 145 9.08 -32.45 -21.10
C HIS A 145 10.20 -33.15 -21.86
N SER A 146 9.91 -34.30 -22.46
CA SER A 146 10.89 -35.11 -23.20
C SER A 146 10.72 -35.03 -24.72
N GLU A 147 9.57 -34.59 -25.21
CA GLU A 147 9.28 -34.53 -26.65
C GLU A 147 9.92 -33.31 -27.32
N ALA A 148 10.03 -33.37 -28.65
CA ALA A 148 10.50 -32.26 -29.48
C ALA A 148 9.34 -31.30 -29.81
N TYR A 149 9.61 -30.00 -29.74
CA TYR A 149 8.64 -28.97 -30.10
C TYR A 149 8.44 -28.88 -31.62
N TRP A 150 7.35 -28.23 -32.04
CA TRP A 150 7.00 -28.06 -33.44
C TRP A 150 8.15 -27.49 -34.30
N PRO A 151 8.94 -26.48 -33.88
CA PRO A 151 10.06 -25.99 -34.69
C PRO A 151 11.14 -27.07 -34.95
N GLU A 152 11.41 -27.94 -33.98
CA GLU A 152 12.34 -29.08 -34.14
C GLU A 152 11.78 -30.11 -35.12
N LYS A 153 10.48 -30.45 -34.98
CA LYS A 153 9.76 -31.35 -35.88
C LYS A 153 9.64 -30.78 -37.30
N PHE A 154 9.45 -29.47 -37.43
CA PHE A 154 9.37 -28.77 -38.72
C PHE A 154 10.69 -28.84 -39.47
N ILE A 155 11.83 -28.68 -38.79
CA ILE A 155 13.14 -28.82 -39.42
C ILE A 155 13.33 -30.25 -39.96
N GLN A 156 12.94 -31.27 -39.18
CA GLN A 156 13.00 -32.67 -39.62
C GLN A 156 12.06 -32.93 -40.81
N TRP A 157 10.81 -32.50 -40.72
CA TRP A 157 9.82 -32.60 -41.80
C TRP A 157 10.32 -31.91 -43.07
N SER A 158 10.90 -30.71 -42.97
CA SER A 158 11.44 -30.00 -44.13
C SER A 158 12.58 -30.77 -44.80
N ALA A 159 13.41 -31.48 -44.02
CA ALA A 159 14.53 -32.24 -44.56
C ALA A 159 14.08 -33.41 -45.44
N ASP A 160 12.92 -34.00 -45.12
CA ASP A 160 12.33 -35.11 -45.86
C ASP A 160 11.65 -34.66 -47.18
N TYR A 161 11.38 -33.36 -47.35
CA TYR A 161 10.80 -32.82 -48.59
C TYR A 161 11.86 -32.67 -49.70
N THR A 162 11.71 -33.46 -50.77
CA THR A 162 12.56 -33.38 -51.98
C THR A 162 12.24 -32.14 -52.81
N CYS A 163 13.27 -31.37 -53.20
CA CYS A 163 13.11 -30.23 -54.11
C CYS A 163 12.89 -30.71 -55.55
N SER A 164 11.79 -30.29 -56.17
CA SER A 164 11.59 -30.36 -57.61
C SER A 164 10.96 -29.07 -58.13
N GLU A 165 11.22 -28.74 -59.39
CA GLU A 165 10.66 -27.54 -60.02
C GLU A 165 9.12 -27.60 -60.02
N GLY A 166 8.48 -26.55 -59.50
CA GLY A 166 7.03 -26.44 -59.37
C GLY A 166 6.46 -26.67 -57.95
N PHE A 167 7.26 -27.17 -57.00
CA PHE A 167 6.82 -27.30 -55.59
C PHE A 167 7.16 -26.04 -54.79
N VAL A 168 6.18 -25.52 -54.05
CA VAL A 168 6.30 -24.29 -53.25
C VAL A 168 7.15 -24.50 -51.99
N CYS A 169 7.11 -25.70 -51.40
CA CYS A 169 7.87 -26.05 -50.19
C CYS A 169 8.96 -27.06 -50.51
N CYS A 170 10.13 -26.85 -49.93
CA CYS A 170 11.25 -27.77 -49.99
C CYS A 170 12.09 -27.73 -48.69
N ASN A 171 13.01 -28.68 -48.54
CA ASN A 171 14.14 -28.61 -47.65
C ASN A 171 14.76 -27.21 -47.55
N MET A 172 14.69 -26.68 -46.32
CA MET A 172 15.11 -25.35 -45.93
C MET A 172 16.62 -25.11 -46.07
N SER A 173 17.43 -26.18 -46.16
CA SER A 173 18.87 -26.09 -46.41
C SER A 173 19.25 -26.07 -47.90
N HIS A 174 18.28 -26.31 -48.79
CA HIS A 174 18.53 -26.40 -50.22
C HIS A 174 18.53 -25.01 -50.88
N ARG A 175 19.36 -24.84 -51.92
CA ARG A 175 19.54 -23.53 -52.62
C ARG A 175 18.28 -23.04 -53.35
N LEU A 176 17.34 -23.93 -53.64
CA LEU A 176 16.08 -23.62 -54.31
C LEU A 176 14.99 -23.11 -53.35
N PHE A 177 15.26 -23.08 -52.04
CA PHE A 177 14.30 -22.62 -51.05
C PHE A 177 14.15 -21.09 -51.08
N SER A 178 12.91 -20.61 -51.24
CA SER A 178 12.59 -19.18 -51.21
C SER A 178 11.95 -18.79 -49.89
N ASN A 179 12.51 -17.79 -49.22
CA ASN A 179 12.02 -17.29 -47.94
C ASN A 179 10.60 -16.69 -48.04
N THR A 180 10.21 -16.18 -49.21
CA THR A 180 8.89 -15.56 -49.43
C THR A 180 7.73 -16.54 -49.22
N PHE A 181 7.96 -17.83 -49.42
CA PHE A 181 6.95 -18.88 -49.23
C PHE A 181 7.08 -19.60 -47.88
N LEU A 182 7.96 -19.14 -46.99
CA LEU A 182 8.17 -19.77 -45.69
C LEU A 182 6.88 -19.81 -44.87
N ASP A 183 6.12 -18.72 -44.80
CA ASP A 183 4.83 -18.67 -44.08
C ASP A 183 3.82 -19.71 -44.60
N TYR A 184 3.78 -19.90 -45.91
CA TYR A 184 2.94 -20.93 -46.53
C TYR A 184 3.40 -22.33 -46.13
N CYS A 185 4.72 -22.58 -46.10
CA CYS A 185 5.28 -23.87 -45.70
C CYS A 185 5.14 -24.17 -44.21
N LEU A 186 5.28 -23.15 -43.36
CA LEU A 186 4.99 -23.24 -41.93
C LEU A 186 3.51 -23.65 -41.74
N ARG A 187 2.58 -23.00 -42.43
CA ARG A 187 1.15 -23.35 -42.38
C ARG A 187 0.85 -24.72 -42.96
N ASN A 188 1.45 -25.09 -44.09
CA ASN A 188 1.23 -26.41 -44.69
C ASN A 188 1.71 -27.54 -43.77
N SER A 189 2.84 -27.32 -43.07
CA SER A 189 3.39 -28.32 -42.15
C SER A 189 2.47 -28.65 -40.97
N THR A 190 1.60 -27.73 -40.52
CA THR A 190 0.66 -28.02 -39.41
C THR A 190 -0.42 -29.04 -39.77
N SER A 191 -0.62 -29.31 -41.07
CA SER A 191 -1.52 -30.38 -41.53
C SER A 191 -0.89 -31.78 -41.46
N TYR A 192 0.45 -31.85 -41.44
CA TYR A 192 1.21 -33.11 -41.41
C TYR A 192 1.85 -33.39 -40.05
N ILE A 193 2.24 -32.34 -39.33
CA ILE A 193 2.79 -32.41 -37.98
C ILE A 193 1.62 -32.29 -37.01
N TYR A 194 1.47 -33.28 -36.12
CA TYR A 194 0.47 -33.20 -35.06
C TYR A 194 0.71 -31.95 -34.21
N THR A 195 -0.27 -31.05 -34.21
CA THR A 195 -0.29 -29.85 -33.39
C THR A 195 -1.33 -30.03 -32.29
N SER A 196 -1.01 -29.56 -31.09
CA SER A 196 -1.94 -29.54 -29.96
C SER A 196 -2.08 -28.10 -29.48
N TYR A 197 -3.12 -27.80 -28.68
CA TYR A 197 -3.29 -26.47 -28.08
C TYR A 197 -2.02 -25.93 -27.38
N ASN A 198 -1.13 -26.85 -27.00
CA ASN A 198 0.08 -26.63 -26.23
C ASN A 198 1.32 -26.34 -27.09
N ASP A 199 1.30 -26.55 -28.41
CA ASP A 199 2.46 -26.38 -29.29
C ASP A 199 2.02 -26.08 -30.74
N THR A 200 1.71 -24.80 -31.00
CA THR A 200 1.11 -24.36 -32.27
C THR A 200 1.60 -22.99 -32.73
N PRO A 201 1.93 -22.82 -34.03
CA PRO A 201 1.99 -21.50 -34.64
C PRO A 201 0.59 -20.89 -34.77
N LEU A 202 0.48 -19.61 -34.48
CA LEU A 202 -0.75 -18.81 -34.58
C LEU A 202 -0.72 -18.01 -35.88
N PHE A 203 -1.81 -18.07 -36.64
CA PHE A 203 -1.97 -17.32 -37.88
C PHE A 203 -3.14 -16.36 -37.76
N ASP A 204 -3.01 -15.18 -38.36
CA ASP A 204 -4.12 -14.24 -38.48
C ASP A 204 -5.17 -14.82 -39.45
N ASN A 205 -6.44 -14.69 -39.09
CA ASN A 205 -7.55 -15.26 -39.85
C ASN A 205 -7.76 -14.54 -41.20
N ASN A 206 -7.38 -13.27 -41.29
CA ASN A 206 -7.63 -12.45 -42.48
C ASN A 206 -6.44 -12.43 -43.45
N SER A 207 -5.23 -12.17 -42.94
CA SER A 207 -4.02 -12.08 -43.76
C SER A 207 -3.33 -13.43 -43.99
N PHE A 208 -3.72 -14.47 -43.24
CA PHE A 208 -3.02 -15.75 -43.14
C PHE A 208 -1.53 -15.64 -42.80
N ALA A 209 -1.09 -14.48 -42.31
CA ALA A 209 0.26 -14.21 -41.87
C ALA A 209 0.47 -14.82 -40.48
N LEU A 210 1.70 -15.22 -40.19
CA LEU A 210 2.08 -15.71 -38.87
C LEU A 210 1.97 -14.56 -37.85
N SER A 211 1.17 -14.76 -36.80
CA SER A 211 0.96 -13.79 -35.71
C SER A 211 1.72 -14.13 -34.44
N GLY A 212 2.08 -15.40 -34.22
CA GLY A 212 2.72 -15.83 -32.99
C GLY A 212 3.03 -17.31 -32.97
N TYR A 213 3.67 -17.77 -31.90
CA TYR A 213 3.90 -19.18 -31.63
C TYR A 213 3.73 -19.43 -30.13
N THR A 214 3.00 -20.49 -29.77
CA THR A 214 2.77 -20.89 -28.37
C THR A 214 3.42 -22.24 -28.09
N ALA A 215 4.15 -22.33 -26.98
CA ALA A 215 4.71 -23.58 -26.47
C ALA A 215 4.42 -23.72 -24.97
N LEU A 216 3.90 -24.87 -24.57
CA LEU A 216 3.63 -25.23 -23.18
C LEU A 216 4.79 -26.06 -22.64
N LEU A 217 5.35 -25.63 -21.51
CA LEU A 217 6.41 -26.34 -20.81
C LEU A 217 5.87 -26.89 -19.49
N PRO A 218 5.52 -28.19 -19.39
CA PRO A 218 5.15 -28.78 -18.12
C PRO A 218 6.37 -28.78 -17.18
N THR A 219 6.17 -28.32 -15.94
CA THR A 219 7.24 -28.24 -14.93
C THR A 219 7.01 -29.23 -13.78
N ARG A 220 8.08 -29.57 -13.06
CA ARG A 220 8.02 -30.35 -11.81
C ARG A 220 7.70 -29.48 -10.59
N LEU A 221 7.50 -28.17 -10.79
CA LEU A 221 7.28 -27.22 -9.72
C LEU A 221 5.86 -27.39 -9.16
N SER A 222 5.77 -27.70 -7.87
CA SER A 222 4.49 -27.79 -7.17
C SER A 222 4.04 -26.41 -6.70
N TYR A 223 2.75 -26.12 -6.85
CA TYR A 223 2.13 -24.92 -6.28
C TYR A 223 2.25 -24.91 -4.75
N SER A 224 2.54 -23.74 -4.17
CA SER A 224 2.54 -23.52 -2.73
C SER A 224 1.95 -22.15 -2.41
N HIS A 225 1.06 -22.10 -1.41
CA HIS A 225 0.52 -20.84 -0.91
C HIS A 225 1.55 -19.97 -0.17
N ARG A 226 2.70 -20.53 0.25
CA ARG A 226 3.72 -19.79 0.99
C ARG A 226 4.52 -18.90 0.05
N PHE A 227 4.48 -17.58 0.28
CA PHE A 227 5.13 -16.58 -0.57
C PHE A 227 6.60 -16.91 -0.88
N HIS A 228 7.40 -17.31 0.11
CA HIS A 228 8.82 -17.65 -0.12
C HIS A 228 9.01 -18.81 -1.14
N ARG A 229 8.20 -19.87 -1.04
CA ARG A 229 8.29 -21.01 -1.96
C ARG A 229 7.76 -20.65 -3.34
N LEU A 230 6.67 -19.87 -3.39
CA LEU A 230 6.10 -19.39 -4.64
C LEU A 230 7.07 -18.44 -5.36
N ALA A 231 7.66 -17.49 -4.64
CA ALA A 231 8.67 -16.58 -5.15
C ALA A 231 9.88 -17.34 -5.71
N HIS A 232 10.37 -18.36 -5.01
CA HIS A 232 11.43 -19.21 -5.53
C HIS A 232 11.05 -19.88 -6.87
N SER A 233 9.85 -20.45 -6.98
CA SER A 233 9.36 -21.01 -8.25
C SER A 233 9.29 -19.97 -9.36
N PHE A 234 8.79 -18.76 -9.09
CA PHE A 234 8.74 -17.65 -10.06
C PHE A 234 10.14 -17.14 -10.44
N THR A 235 11.11 -17.16 -9.52
CA THR A 235 12.51 -16.82 -9.86
C THR A 235 13.13 -17.85 -10.80
N LEU A 236 12.81 -19.15 -10.65
CA LEU A 236 13.25 -20.17 -11.60
C LEU A 236 12.58 -19.98 -12.97
N LEU A 237 11.28 -19.67 -12.98
CA LEU A 237 10.54 -19.40 -14.23
C LEU A 237 11.06 -18.14 -14.93
N SER A 238 11.58 -17.15 -14.20
CA SER A 238 12.16 -15.94 -14.81
C SER A 238 13.33 -16.22 -15.77
N ALA A 239 14.00 -17.37 -15.62
CA ALA A 239 15.04 -17.84 -16.55
C ALA A 239 14.51 -18.18 -17.95
N LEU A 240 13.19 -18.33 -18.12
CA LEU A 240 12.53 -18.56 -19.42
C LEU A 240 12.28 -17.24 -20.19
N SER A 241 12.67 -16.09 -19.64
CA SER A 241 12.52 -14.80 -20.30
C SER A 241 13.46 -14.69 -21.51
N THR A 242 12.92 -14.31 -22.68
CA THR A 242 13.70 -14.10 -23.91
C THR A 242 13.55 -12.66 -24.41
N PRO A 243 14.49 -12.15 -25.23
CA PRO A 243 14.40 -10.80 -25.79
C PRO A 243 13.17 -10.59 -26.69
N HIS A 244 12.64 -11.67 -27.30
CA HIS A 244 11.57 -11.64 -28.30
C HIS A 244 10.37 -12.50 -27.89
N GLY A 245 10.12 -12.66 -26.60
CA GLY A 245 9.04 -13.48 -26.11
C GLY A 245 8.87 -13.40 -24.60
N TRP A 246 7.63 -13.58 -24.16
CA TRP A 246 7.25 -13.63 -22.76
C TRP A 246 6.80 -15.04 -22.39
N TRP A 247 6.95 -15.37 -21.12
CA TRP A 247 6.40 -16.60 -20.56
C TRP A 247 5.23 -16.23 -19.64
N ALA A 248 4.24 -17.11 -19.56
CA ALA A 248 3.20 -17.02 -18.56
C ALA A 248 2.81 -18.42 -18.08
N PRO A 249 2.43 -18.56 -16.81
CA PRO A 249 1.84 -19.80 -16.34
C PRO A 249 0.47 -20.01 -17.00
N GLU A 250 0.11 -21.26 -17.26
CA GLU A 250 -1.21 -21.63 -17.81
C GLU A 250 -2.36 -21.08 -16.95
N TRP A 251 -2.19 -21.13 -15.63
CA TRP A 251 -3.16 -20.58 -14.69
C TRP A 251 -2.88 -19.11 -14.42
N ALA A 252 -3.44 -18.20 -15.21
CA ALA A 252 -3.27 -16.74 -15.02
C ALA A 252 -3.59 -16.25 -13.59
N LEU A 253 -4.43 -16.97 -12.84
CA LEU A 253 -4.73 -16.66 -11.44
C LEU A 253 -3.50 -16.78 -10.52
N ILE A 254 -2.53 -17.65 -10.85
CA ILE A 254 -1.31 -17.82 -10.04
C ILE A 254 -0.36 -16.63 -10.19
N SER A 255 -0.26 -16.08 -11.40
CA SER A 255 0.57 -14.89 -11.67
C SER A 255 -0.06 -13.67 -11.03
N THR A 256 -1.38 -13.48 -11.17
CA THR A 256 -2.06 -12.35 -10.51
C THR A 256 -1.96 -12.43 -8.99
N TRP A 257 -2.06 -13.63 -8.40
CA TRP A 257 -1.87 -13.83 -6.97
C TRP A 257 -0.43 -13.54 -6.51
N TYR A 258 0.56 -14.03 -7.24
CA TYR A 258 1.97 -13.77 -6.95
C TYR A 258 2.31 -12.27 -7.08
N ASP A 259 1.84 -11.63 -8.15
CA ASP A 259 2.03 -10.21 -8.39
C ASP A 259 1.36 -9.37 -7.31
N LEU A 260 0.15 -9.73 -6.87
CA LEU A 260 -0.51 -9.09 -5.73
C LEU A 260 0.34 -9.17 -4.46
N GLN A 261 0.83 -10.36 -4.10
CA GLN A 261 1.67 -10.54 -2.90
C GLN A 261 3.00 -9.76 -3.01
N ARG A 262 3.63 -9.78 -4.19
CA ARG A 262 4.88 -9.06 -4.44
C ARG A 262 4.68 -7.55 -4.36
N SER A 263 3.60 -7.03 -4.95
CA SER A 263 3.25 -5.60 -4.90
C SER A 263 2.96 -5.16 -3.47
N ILE A 264 2.15 -5.90 -2.70
CA ILE A 264 1.87 -5.57 -1.29
C ILE A 264 3.17 -5.43 -0.48
N VAL A 265 4.11 -6.38 -0.61
CA VAL A 265 5.38 -6.34 0.12
C VAL A 265 6.27 -5.19 -0.35
N SER A 266 6.35 -4.95 -1.66
CA SER A 266 7.16 -3.87 -2.23
C SER A 266 6.62 -2.50 -1.86
N ASP A 267 5.29 -2.33 -1.92
CA ASP A 267 4.59 -1.08 -1.69
C ASP A 267 4.59 -0.71 -0.21
N VAL A 268 4.36 -1.66 0.71
CA VAL A 268 4.49 -1.38 2.15
C VAL A 268 5.91 -0.94 2.48
N ARG A 269 6.93 -1.60 1.92
CA ARG A 269 8.33 -1.21 2.12
C ARG A 269 8.61 0.21 1.61
N SER A 270 8.19 0.53 0.38
CA SER A 270 8.43 1.85 -0.20
C SER A 270 7.62 2.94 0.51
N SER A 271 6.35 2.69 0.82
CA SER A 271 5.47 3.62 1.54
C SER A 271 5.99 3.91 2.95
N VAL A 272 6.43 2.91 3.72
CA VAL A 272 6.99 3.16 5.06
C VAL A 272 8.25 4.04 4.98
N ILE A 273 9.14 3.79 4.01
CA ILE A 273 10.36 4.60 3.82
C ILE A 273 10.00 6.04 3.42
N VAL A 274 9.08 6.23 2.47
CA VAL A 274 8.68 7.56 2.00
C VAL A 274 7.95 8.32 3.09
N SER A 275 6.97 7.70 3.75
CA SER A 275 6.20 8.35 4.83
C SER A 275 7.08 8.72 6.01
N THR A 276 8.01 7.85 6.44
CA THR A 276 8.96 8.19 7.52
C THR A 276 9.89 9.34 7.14
N ALA A 277 10.34 9.41 5.87
CA ALA A 277 11.12 10.54 5.37
C ALA A 277 10.33 11.85 5.39
N VAL A 278 9.07 11.83 4.95
CA VAL A 278 8.18 13.01 4.98
C VAL A 278 7.97 13.50 6.41
N VAL A 279 7.68 12.59 7.35
CA VAL A 279 7.53 12.92 8.78
C VAL A 279 8.82 13.52 9.35
N ALA A 280 9.97 12.96 9.00
CA ALA A 280 11.26 13.49 9.43
C ALA A 280 11.50 14.91 8.91
N VAL A 281 11.25 15.18 7.63
CA VAL A 281 11.37 16.52 7.02
C VAL A 281 10.41 17.50 7.70
N PHE A 282 9.14 17.12 7.85
CA PHE A 282 8.14 17.98 8.48
C PHE A 282 8.50 18.31 9.94
N SER A 283 8.93 17.31 10.71
CA SER A 283 9.39 17.52 12.08
C SER A 283 10.62 18.44 12.16
N LEU A 284 11.52 18.37 11.18
CA LEU A 284 12.70 19.24 11.09
C LEU A 284 12.33 20.69 10.80
N ILE A 285 11.34 20.93 9.95
CA ILE A 285 10.81 22.27 9.65
C ILE A 285 10.18 22.88 10.90
N GLN A 286 9.29 22.15 11.58
CA GLN A 286 8.50 22.69 12.70
C GLN A 286 9.29 22.77 14.01
N LEU A 287 10.07 21.74 14.35
CA LEU A 287 10.71 21.56 15.66
C LEU A 287 12.22 21.82 15.65
N ARG A 288 12.83 22.05 14.48
CA ARG A 288 14.27 22.32 14.31
C ARG A 288 15.15 21.30 15.03
N MET A 289 15.87 21.71 16.08
CA MET A 289 16.79 20.85 16.84
C MET A 289 16.08 19.78 17.68
N GLN A 290 14.78 19.93 17.93
CA GLN A 290 13.96 18.96 18.68
C GLN A 290 13.37 17.87 17.79
N ALA A 291 13.54 17.96 16.47
CA ALA A 291 13.03 16.99 15.51
C ALA A 291 13.59 15.57 15.73
N VAL A 292 14.86 15.46 16.17
CA VAL A 292 15.48 14.15 16.45
C VAL A 292 14.73 13.40 17.55
N ALA A 293 14.31 14.09 18.61
CA ALA A 293 13.53 13.48 19.68
C ALA A 293 12.16 13.03 19.16
N ALA A 294 11.50 13.84 18.33
CA ALA A 294 10.21 13.51 17.73
C ALA A 294 10.30 12.29 16.80
N VAL A 295 11.33 12.21 15.94
CA VAL A 295 11.54 11.06 15.05
C VAL A 295 11.80 9.78 15.84
N ILE A 296 12.63 9.83 16.89
CA ILE A 296 12.88 8.66 17.76
C ILE A 296 11.58 8.19 18.43
N THR A 297 10.75 9.12 18.91
CA THR A 297 9.45 8.75 19.49
C THR A 297 8.49 8.17 18.47
N CYS A 298 8.44 8.72 17.26
CA CYS A 298 7.61 8.17 16.17
C CYS A 298 8.03 6.74 15.80
N MET A 299 9.34 6.50 15.64
CA MET A 299 9.85 5.15 15.35
C MET A 299 9.52 4.16 16.47
N SER A 300 9.55 4.62 17.73
CA SER A 300 9.18 3.80 18.88
C SER A 300 7.68 3.47 18.89
N ILE A 301 6.82 4.42 18.52
CA ILE A 301 5.36 4.22 18.38
C ILE A 301 5.07 3.23 17.25
N ILE A 302 5.70 3.39 16.09
CA ILE A 302 5.54 2.48 14.94
C ILE A 302 5.98 1.06 15.33
N ALA A 303 7.15 0.91 15.95
CA ALA A 303 7.64 -0.40 16.39
C ALA A 303 6.71 -1.06 17.42
N CYS A 304 6.21 -0.31 18.40
CA CYS A 304 5.30 -0.83 19.44
C CYS A 304 3.94 -1.22 18.85
N SER A 305 3.33 -0.35 18.03
CA SER A 305 2.02 -0.62 17.42
C SER A 305 2.05 -1.82 16.48
N VAL A 306 3.07 -1.93 15.61
CA VAL A 306 3.27 -3.11 14.74
C VAL A 306 3.59 -4.35 15.58
N GLY A 307 4.38 -4.22 16.65
CA GLY A 307 4.63 -5.30 17.61
C GLY A 307 3.34 -5.83 18.26
N CYS A 308 2.47 -4.95 18.76
CA CYS A 308 1.18 -5.33 19.34
C CYS A 308 0.28 -6.04 18.31
N VAL A 309 0.20 -5.53 17.09
CA VAL A 309 -0.61 -6.12 16.02
C VAL A 309 -0.08 -7.49 15.59
N THR A 310 1.24 -7.66 15.49
CA THR A 310 1.84 -8.97 15.15
C THR A 310 1.67 -10.00 16.28
N LEU A 311 1.67 -9.57 17.55
CA LEU A 311 1.37 -10.44 18.69
C LEU A 311 -0.09 -10.93 18.70
N LEU A 312 -1.01 -10.18 18.09
CA LEU A 312 -2.40 -10.61 17.86
C LEU A 312 -2.53 -11.63 16.72
N GLY A 313 -1.43 -12.06 16.11
CA GLY A 313 -1.40 -13.10 15.08
C GLY A 313 -1.80 -12.61 13.69
N TRP A 314 -1.70 -11.32 13.42
CA TRP A 314 -2.07 -10.77 12.12
C TRP A 314 -1.05 -11.15 11.04
N GLU A 315 -1.56 -11.65 9.92
CA GLU A 315 -0.79 -11.89 8.70
C GLU A 315 -0.94 -10.67 7.76
N ILE A 316 0.08 -10.37 6.95
CA ILE A 316 0.05 -9.21 6.06
C ILE A 316 -0.88 -9.49 4.88
N GLY A 317 -2.02 -8.81 4.84
CA GLY A 317 -2.92 -8.71 3.69
C GLY A 317 -3.03 -7.29 3.15
N VAL A 318 -4.04 -7.06 2.32
CA VAL A 318 -4.29 -5.75 1.68
C VAL A 318 -4.70 -4.71 2.73
N LEU A 319 -5.56 -5.07 3.69
CA LEU A 319 -6.01 -4.14 4.71
C LEU A 319 -4.88 -3.79 5.68
N GLU A 320 -4.12 -4.80 6.11
CA GLU A 320 -2.99 -4.63 7.01
C GLU A 320 -1.90 -3.78 6.36
N ALA A 321 -1.66 -3.92 5.06
CA ALA A 321 -0.76 -3.06 4.31
C ALA A 321 -1.17 -1.59 4.35
N VAL A 322 -2.46 -1.29 4.12
CA VAL A 322 -2.99 0.08 4.22
C VAL A 322 -2.86 0.60 5.66
N ILE A 323 -3.21 -0.22 6.65
CA ILE A 323 -3.08 0.11 8.07
C ILE A 323 -1.62 0.44 8.43
N LEU A 324 -0.64 -0.34 7.98
CA LEU A 324 0.79 -0.08 8.24
C LEU A 324 1.24 1.27 7.69
N VAL A 325 0.74 1.69 6.53
CA VAL A 325 1.01 3.03 5.99
C VAL A 325 0.35 4.12 6.83
N LEU A 326 -0.90 3.91 7.27
CA LEU A 326 -1.61 4.84 8.15
C LEU A 326 -0.96 4.98 9.53
N VAL A 327 -0.41 3.91 10.10
CA VAL A 327 0.35 3.94 11.38
C VAL A 327 1.43 4.99 11.32
N VAL A 328 2.21 5.04 10.23
CA VAL A 328 3.31 6.01 10.09
C VAL A 328 2.76 7.44 10.08
N GLY A 329 1.69 7.68 9.31
CA GLY A 329 1.07 9.01 9.20
C GLY A 329 0.38 9.51 10.46
N LEU A 330 -0.25 8.63 11.25
CA LEU A 330 -0.98 9.02 12.46
C LEU A 330 -0.11 8.97 13.73
N SER A 331 1.02 8.24 13.71
CA SER A 331 1.89 8.09 14.88
C SER A 331 2.55 9.39 15.36
N PHE A 332 2.77 10.35 14.46
CA PHE A 332 3.51 11.58 14.77
C PHE A 332 2.62 12.71 15.29
N ASP A 333 1.30 12.61 15.12
CA ASP A 333 0.35 13.70 15.34
C ASP A 333 0.40 14.24 16.77
N TYR A 334 0.24 13.36 17.77
CA TYR A 334 0.34 13.75 19.17
C TYR A 334 1.71 14.31 19.55
N THR A 335 2.79 13.76 18.99
CA THR A 335 4.16 14.26 19.25
C THR A 335 4.34 15.67 18.67
N LEU A 336 3.72 15.96 17.52
CA LEU A 336 3.73 17.27 16.90
C LEU A 336 2.96 18.29 17.75
N HIS A 337 1.80 17.95 18.30
CA HIS A 337 1.03 18.88 19.16
C HIS A 337 1.80 19.26 20.42
N TYR A 338 2.41 18.28 21.11
CA TYR A 338 3.30 18.58 22.24
C TYR A 338 4.51 19.43 21.82
N GLY A 339 5.06 19.16 20.64
CA GLY A 339 6.17 19.92 20.08
C GLY A 339 5.80 21.36 19.71
N ALA A 340 4.65 21.58 19.08
CA ALA A 340 4.17 22.88 18.66
C ALA A 340 3.74 23.76 19.85
N ALA A 341 3.26 23.14 20.93
CA ALA A 341 2.92 23.84 22.18
C ALA A 341 4.15 24.32 22.98
N LEU A 342 5.38 24.02 22.55
CA LEU A 342 6.59 24.47 23.23
C LEU A 342 6.78 26.00 23.09
N PRO A 343 6.79 26.76 24.21
CA PRO A 343 7.03 28.19 24.15
C PRO A 343 8.47 28.48 23.69
N LYS A 344 8.66 29.61 23.00
CA LYS A 344 9.96 30.04 22.45
C LYS A 344 10.93 30.53 23.55
N THR A 345 10.41 30.97 24.69
CA THR A 345 11.17 31.54 25.81
C THR A 345 10.96 30.73 27.10
N GLY A 346 11.92 30.80 28.03
CA GLY A 346 11.82 30.18 29.35
C GLY A 346 12.90 29.13 29.66
N CYS A 347 12.91 28.65 30.91
CA CYS A 347 13.78 27.57 31.37
C CYS A 347 13.32 26.21 30.81
N LYS A 348 14.21 25.21 30.74
CA LYS A 348 13.87 23.85 30.27
C LYS A 348 12.61 23.28 30.91
N LEU A 349 12.54 23.33 32.25
CA LEU A 349 11.44 22.77 33.03
C LEU A 349 10.12 23.51 32.76
N HIS A 350 10.11 24.85 32.84
CA HIS A 350 8.91 25.64 32.61
C HIS A 350 8.40 25.55 31.17
N ARG A 351 9.29 25.43 30.17
CA ARG A 351 8.88 25.23 28.78
C ARG A 351 8.12 23.91 28.60
N ILE A 352 8.61 22.82 29.19
CA ILE A 352 7.98 21.50 29.10
C ILE A 352 6.70 21.48 29.93
N LEU A 353 6.71 22.03 31.15
CA LEU A 353 5.53 22.10 32.01
C LEU A 353 4.40 22.90 31.33
N ARG A 354 4.74 24.02 30.70
CA ARG A 354 3.76 24.83 29.97
C ARG A 354 3.24 24.13 28.72
N ALA A 355 4.11 23.48 27.95
CA ALA A 355 3.70 22.68 26.80
C ALA A 355 2.77 21.53 27.22
N ALA A 356 3.09 20.84 28.32
CA ALA A 356 2.26 19.79 28.89
C ALA A 356 0.89 20.33 29.31
N GLN A 357 0.85 21.46 30.04
CA GLN A 357 -0.41 22.07 30.48
C GLN A 357 -1.31 22.52 29.33
N LEU A 358 -0.73 22.99 28.22
CA LEU A 358 -1.49 23.45 27.06
C LEU A 358 -1.98 22.29 26.18
N ALA A 359 -1.11 21.29 25.92
CA ALA A 359 -1.41 20.21 24.97
C ALA A 359 -2.03 18.96 25.61
N SER A 360 -1.83 18.68 26.90
CA SER A 360 -2.25 17.40 27.49
C SER A 360 -3.76 17.20 27.47
N VAL A 361 -4.54 18.27 27.73
CA VAL A 361 -6.00 18.21 27.74
C VAL A 361 -6.56 17.91 26.34
N PRO A 362 -6.28 18.72 25.30
CA PRO A 362 -6.82 18.45 23.95
C PRO A 362 -6.32 17.11 23.39
N VAL A 363 -5.04 16.75 23.59
CA VAL A 363 -4.49 15.48 23.09
C VAL A 363 -5.11 14.27 23.81
N SER A 364 -5.34 14.35 25.14
CA SER A 364 -6.02 13.26 25.86
C SER A 364 -7.47 13.10 25.42
N LEU A 365 -8.16 14.19 25.11
CA LEU A 365 -9.54 14.15 24.66
C LEU A 365 -9.65 13.54 23.25
N SER A 366 -8.77 13.95 22.34
CA SER A 366 -8.59 13.32 21.02
C SER A 366 -8.30 11.82 21.12
N ALA A 367 -7.39 11.42 22.02
CA ALA A 367 -7.10 10.00 22.24
C ALA A 367 -8.35 9.23 22.71
N THR A 368 -9.17 9.84 23.59
CA THR A 368 -10.41 9.20 24.05
C THR A 368 -11.48 9.07 22.97
N THR A 369 -11.63 10.05 22.08
CA THR A 369 -12.60 9.97 20.98
C THR A 369 -12.20 8.92 19.97
N SER A 370 -10.92 8.88 19.59
CA SER A 370 -10.40 7.87 18.67
C SER A 370 -10.42 6.46 19.26
N PHE A 371 -10.11 6.31 20.57
CA PHE A 371 -10.25 5.03 21.28
C PHE A 371 -11.71 4.57 21.31
N LEU A 372 -12.66 5.46 21.61
CA LEU A 372 -14.07 5.12 21.70
C LEU A 372 -14.69 4.79 20.33
N ALA A 373 -14.28 5.53 19.28
CA ALA A 373 -14.62 5.20 17.90
C ALA A 373 -14.10 3.80 17.54
N GLY A 374 -12.84 3.48 17.84
CA GLY A 374 -12.28 2.14 17.62
C GLY A 374 -12.98 1.04 18.43
N ALA A 375 -13.24 1.28 19.73
CA ALA A 375 -13.90 0.35 20.64
C ALA A 375 -15.32 0.00 20.19
N SER A 376 -16.07 0.99 19.68
CA SER A 376 -17.40 0.75 19.15
C SER A 376 -17.39 -0.18 17.94
N MET A 377 -16.34 -0.13 17.10
CA MET A 377 -16.21 -0.98 15.90
C MET A 377 -15.84 -2.43 16.21
N LEU A 378 -15.40 -2.74 17.43
CA LEU A 378 -15.06 -4.12 17.81
C LEU A 378 -16.27 -5.07 17.78
N PHE A 379 -17.49 -4.52 17.89
CA PHE A 379 -18.74 -5.29 17.84
C PHE A 379 -19.26 -5.53 16.41
N SER A 380 -18.51 -5.10 15.38
CA SER A 380 -18.87 -5.31 13.98
C SER A 380 -18.77 -6.77 13.57
N GLN A 381 -19.62 -7.18 12.62
CA GLN A 381 -19.64 -8.57 12.13
C GLN A 381 -18.59 -8.80 11.03
N THR A 382 -18.22 -7.75 10.29
CA THR A 382 -17.24 -7.84 9.22
C THR A 382 -15.82 -7.70 9.74
N HIS A 383 -14.93 -8.57 9.26
CA HIS A 383 -13.53 -8.61 9.68
C HIS A 383 -12.82 -7.26 9.45
N ALA A 384 -13.07 -6.60 8.31
CA ALA A 384 -12.43 -5.34 7.98
C ALA A 384 -12.70 -4.20 8.98
N PHE A 385 -13.95 -4.05 9.44
CA PHE A 385 -14.31 -3.02 10.42
C PHE A 385 -13.75 -3.34 11.81
N SER A 386 -13.83 -4.61 12.23
CA SER A 386 -13.26 -5.05 13.52
C SER A 386 -11.74 -4.85 13.57
N GLN A 387 -11.03 -5.14 12.48
CA GLN A 387 -9.58 -4.94 12.36
C GLN A 387 -9.22 -3.45 12.46
N VAL A 388 -9.94 -2.57 11.77
CA VAL A 388 -9.69 -1.12 11.85
C VAL A 388 -9.98 -0.60 13.26
N GLY A 389 -10.99 -1.13 13.94
CA GLY A 389 -11.27 -0.82 15.35
C GLY A 389 -10.11 -1.19 16.28
N VAL A 390 -9.60 -2.42 16.18
CA VAL A 390 -8.42 -2.87 16.96
C VAL A 390 -7.20 -2.00 16.64
N PHE A 391 -6.97 -1.69 15.37
CA PHE A 391 -5.88 -0.82 14.94
C PHE A 391 -5.96 0.56 15.58
N LEU A 392 -7.12 1.23 15.51
CA LEU A 392 -7.34 2.55 16.10
C LEU A 392 -7.06 2.54 17.60
N ILE A 393 -7.52 1.50 18.32
CA ILE A 393 -7.27 1.35 19.76
C ILE A 393 -5.77 1.19 20.06
N VAL A 394 -5.09 0.29 19.37
CA VAL A 394 -3.66 0.02 19.61
C VAL A 394 -2.83 1.25 19.27
N LEU A 395 -3.11 1.90 18.14
CA LEU A 395 -2.40 3.08 17.70
C LEU A 395 -2.58 4.23 18.69
N THR A 396 -3.83 4.57 19.07
CA THR A 396 -4.13 5.69 19.98
C THR A 396 -3.56 5.47 21.38
N ALA A 397 -3.66 4.25 21.91
CA ALA A 397 -3.09 3.91 23.20
C ALA A 397 -1.55 4.01 23.19
N CYS A 398 -0.89 3.46 22.16
CA CYS A 398 0.55 3.56 22.02
C CYS A 398 0.99 5.02 21.81
N SER A 399 0.41 5.73 20.85
CA SER A 399 0.80 7.11 20.53
C SER A 399 0.59 8.03 21.74
N TRP A 400 -0.51 7.90 22.48
CA TRP A 400 -0.75 8.72 23.68
C TRP A 400 0.28 8.44 24.78
N VAL A 401 0.58 7.17 25.09
CA VAL A 401 1.56 6.80 26.12
C VAL A 401 2.97 7.28 25.75
N PHE A 402 3.42 7.05 24.51
CA PHE A 402 4.75 7.48 24.08
C PHE A 402 4.85 9.01 23.94
N ALA A 403 3.82 9.69 23.46
CA ALA A 403 3.84 11.15 23.34
C ALA A 403 3.85 11.83 24.71
N THR A 404 3.13 11.31 25.70
CA THR A 404 3.06 11.89 27.06
C THR A 404 4.27 11.54 27.92
N PHE A 405 4.63 10.25 28.01
CA PHE A 405 5.62 9.77 28.98
C PHE A 405 7.03 9.60 28.41
N PHE A 406 7.18 9.45 27.09
CA PHE A 406 8.50 9.24 26.48
C PHE A 406 9.03 10.51 25.80
N PHE A 407 8.20 11.20 25.01
CA PHE A 407 8.61 12.40 24.28
C PHE A 407 8.93 13.61 25.19
N LEU A 408 8.10 13.90 26.20
CA LEU A 408 8.33 15.05 27.10
C LEU A 408 9.68 14.95 27.85
N PRO A 409 10.06 13.80 28.44
CA PRO A 409 11.40 13.64 29.03
C PRO A 409 12.53 13.73 28.00
N LEU A 410 12.35 13.22 26.78
CA LEU A 410 13.35 13.33 25.72
C LEU A 410 13.58 14.80 25.29
N LEU A 411 12.54 15.63 25.29
CA LEU A 411 12.66 17.06 25.03
C LEU A 411 13.57 17.76 26.05
N PHE A 412 13.58 17.33 27.32
CA PHE A 412 14.46 17.90 28.34
C PHE A 412 15.95 17.78 27.98
N LEU A 413 16.31 16.64 27.37
CA LEU A 413 17.67 16.36 26.90
C LEU A 413 18.00 17.15 25.63
N SER A 414 17.05 17.26 24.70
CA SER A 414 17.25 17.93 23.41
C SER A 414 17.31 19.47 23.50
N ILE A 415 16.58 20.07 24.45
CA ILE A 415 16.55 21.53 24.61
C ILE A 415 17.91 22.05 25.10
N ARG A 416 18.44 23.09 24.43
CA ARG A 416 19.65 23.80 24.90
C ARG A 416 19.35 24.57 26.20
N PRO A 417 20.26 24.55 27.20
CA PRO A 417 20.06 25.28 28.45
C PRO A 417 20.08 26.79 28.19
N THR A 418 18.97 27.46 28.52
CA THR A 418 18.86 28.92 28.65
C THR A 418 18.95 29.31 30.12
N LYS A 419 19.56 30.47 30.42
CA LYS A 419 19.70 31.03 31.78
C LYS A 419 18.32 31.27 32.44
N ARG A 420 18.33 31.46 33.77
CA ARG A 420 17.17 31.65 34.67
C ARG A 420 16.06 32.50 34.05
N CYS A 421 14.83 32.03 34.22
CA CYS A 421 13.60 32.62 33.70
C CYS A 421 12.84 33.34 34.83
N ALA A 422 12.09 34.38 34.48
CA ALA A 422 11.35 35.21 35.45
C ALA A 422 10.39 34.41 36.36
N GLU A 423 9.82 33.29 35.88
CA GLU A 423 9.01 32.38 36.70
C GLU A 423 9.81 31.63 37.78
N CYS A 424 11.07 31.27 37.52
CA CYS A 424 11.95 30.71 38.56
C CYS A 424 12.27 31.76 39.63
N ASP A 425 12.40 33.03 39.24
CA ASP A 425 12.70 34.12 40.18
C ASP A 425 11.47 34.44 41.05
N ASN A 426 10.26 34.32 40.51
CA ASN A 426 9.01 34.52 41.26
C ASN A 426 8.69 33.38 42.25
N LEU A 427 9.11 32.14 41.97
CA LEU A 427 8.93 30.99 42.88
C LEU A 427 9.95 30.96 44.03
N ALA A 428 11.06 31.70 43.92
CA ALA A 428 12.14 31.72 44.91
C ALA A 428 11.89 32.68 46.10
N ILE A 429 10.72 33.33 46.21
CA ILE A 429 10.37 34.18 47.35
C ILE A 429 9.02 33.69 47.89
N PRO A 430 9.04 32.90 48.98
CA PRO A 430 8.83 33.53 50.28
C PRO A 430 9.95 33.13 51.24
N SER A 431 10.87 34.05 51.48
CA SER A 431 11.67 34.02 52.71
C SER A 431 10.71 34.22 53.87
N TYR A 432 10.24 33.14 54.49
CA TYR A 432 9.73 33.24 55.86
C TYR A 432 10.90 33.70 56.73
N PRO A 433 10.81 34.87 57.40
CA PRO A 433 11.81 35.23 58.39
C PRO A 433 11.68 34.21 59.53
N MET A 434 12.67 33.33 59.68
CA MET A 434 12.86 32.63 60.94
C MET A 434 13.43 33.66 61.91
N ASP A 435 12.55 34.30 62.68
CA ASP A 435 12.94 34.99 63.90
C ASP A 435 13.42 33.93 64.89
N GLU A 436 14.72 33.64 64.88
CA GLU A 436 15.38 32.99 66.01
C GLU A 436 15.31 33.95 67.21
N LYS A 437 14.29 33.77 68.05
CA LYS A 437 14.31 34.25 69.44
C LYS A 437 15.43 33.53 70.18
N PHE A 438 16.61 34.14 70.24
CA PHE A 438 17.57 33.87 71.30
C PHE A 438 16.92 34.24 72.64
N HIS A 439 16.49 33.22 73.40
CA HIS A 439 16.25 33.38 74.82
C HIS A 439 17.60 33.53 75.51
N SER A 440 17.73 34.66 76.22
CA SER A 440 18.82 35.06 77.11
C SER A 440 19.14 34.05 78.19
#